data_AF-A0A935LZZ5-F1
#
_entry.id   AF-A0A935LZZ5-F1
#
_cell.length_a   1.000
_cell.length_b   1.000
_cell.length_c   1.000
_cell.angle_alpha   90.00
_cell.angle_beta   90.00
_cell.angle_gamma   90.00
#
_symmetry.space_group_name_H-M   'P 1'
#
loop_
_entity.id
_entity.type
_entity.pdbx_description
1 polymer ?
#
loop_
_entity_poly.entity_id
_entity_poly.type
_entity_poly.pdbx_seq_one_letter_code
_entity_poly.pdbx_strand_id
1 'polypeptide(L)'
;MSAPHTKPKSAVLFIGFKRYDESKAVIEAIRAVRPSRFYFACDGARADKSGEAEEVERVRSLTALVDWPCEFRTLFSDTNRSVRLGPPAAIDWFFDHEEEGIILEDDCLPMPTWFRYADEMLERYRNDERVWVIQGNNLMPQWRTPLDDSYYFSAHGYGAYWGWASWRRTWKKYDLQMQDWPAVRDSGLLEGHFLSASEREEVYMIFEKSWNGEIHSWDYQLDYGRMVHGAVNIIPSNNLIRNIGFGSASTHTGSEEDPRNMDNAEDASFPIKHPMHVLVDNRRDLAYFEQFIEPSPLRRIKSLVKQTLPTNMDRSITPYLSKLQRKLGIQR
;
A
#
# COMPACT_ATOMS: atom_id res chain seq x y z
N MET A 1 15.59 -13.87 -22.46
CA MET A 1 16.65 -12.87 -22.22
C MET A 1 16.11 -11.94 -21.15
N SER A 2 16.71 -11.88 -19.96
CA SER A 2 16.27 -10.93 -18.93
C SER A 2 16.45 -9.51 -19.48
N ALA A 3 15.45 -8.66 -19.28
CA ALA A 3 15.58 -7.24 -19.61
C ALA A 3 16.78 -6.68 -18.80
N PRO A 4 17.66 -5.87 -19.40
CA PRO A 4 18.79 -5.31 -18.66
C PRO A 4 18.27 -4.48 -17.48
N HIS A 5 18.85 -4.68 -16.30
CA HIS A 5 18.61 -3.84 -15.11
C HIS A 5 18.95 -2.39 -15.46
N THR A 6 17.95 -1.57 -15.74
CA THR A 6 18.16 -0.16 -16.05
C THR A 6 18.21 0.63 -14.76
N LYS A 7 19.32 1.34 -14.57
CA LYS A 7 19.48 2.27 -13.46
C LYS A 7 18.38 3.34 -13.50
N PRO A 8 17.58 3.51 -12.43
CA PRO A 8 16.52 4.49 -12.42
C PRO A 8 17.08 5.92 -12.41
N LYS A 9 16.36 6.82 -13.07
CA LYS A 9 16.55 8.28 -13.01
C LYS A 9 15.97 8.85 -11.73
N SER A 10 14.85 8.29 -11.27
CA SER A 10 14.17 8.67 -10.04
C SER A 10 14.95 8.23 -8.81
N ALA A 11 14.78 8.97 -7.71
CA ALA A 11 15.29 8.53 -6.42
C ALA A 11 14.45 7.36 -5.89
N VAL A 12 15.08 6.51 -5.08
CA VAL A 12 14.44 5.35 -4.43
C VAL A 12 14.49 5.52 -2.93
N LEU A 13 13.34 5.42 -2.27
CA LEU A 13 13.18 5.31 -0.83
C LEU A 13 12.91 3.86 -0.45
N PHE A 14 13.70 3.35 0.48
CA PHE A 14 13.42 2.12 1.22
C PHE A 14 12.93 2.47 2.63
N ILE A 15 11.84 1.86 3.09
CA ILE A 15 11.29 2.01 4.44
C ILE A 15 11.31 0.65 5.12
N GLY A 16 12.14 0.49 6.14
CA GLY A 16 12.26 -0.77 6.89
C GLY A 16 11.94 -0.64 8.37
N PHE A 17 11.79 -1.79 9.02
CA PHE A 17 11.69 -1.87 10.47
C PHE A 17 12.59 -2.98 11.01
N LYS A 18 12.08 -4.22 11.09
CA LYS A 18 12.76 -5.32 11.80
C LYS A 18 12.82 -6.65 11.05
N ARG A 19 12.28 -6.70 9.83
CA ARG A 19 12.22 -7.89 8.97
C ARG A 19 13.49 -8.01 8.14
N TYR A 20 14.54 -8.61 8.70
CA TYR A 20 15.87 -8.62 8.08
C TYR A 20 15.92 -9.33 6.72
N ASP A 21 15.33 -10.53 6.60
CA ASP A 21 15.46 -11.33 5.39
C ASP A 21 14.70 -10.72 4.22
N GLU A 22 13.50 -10.21 4.47
CA GLU A 22 12.68 -9.47 3.51
C GLU A 22 13.36 -8.15 3.12
N SER A 23 13.79 -7.36 4.11
CA SER A 23 14.54 -6.11 3.87
C SER A 23 15.77 -6.37 3.00
N LYS A 24 16.53 -7.43 3.29
CA LYS A 24 17.71 -7.81 2.51
C LYS A 24 17.35 -8.13 1.06
N ALA A 25 16.27 -8.88 0.83
CA ALA A 25 15.82 -9.21 -0.52
C ALA A 25 15.46 -7.95 -1.33
N VAL A 26 14.75 -7.00 -0.71
CA VAL A 26 14.39 -5.72 -1.33
C VAL A 26 15.64 -4.87 -1.60
N ILE A 27 16.57 -4.77 -0.65
CA ILE A 27 17.82 -4.01 -0.80
C ILE A 27 18.71 -4.61 -1.90
N GLU A 28 18.83 -5.93 -2.01
CA GLU A 28 19.58 -6.56 -3.11
C GLU A 28 18.94 -6.27 -4.48
N ALA A 29 17.61 -6.22 -4.57
CA ALA A 29 16.91 -5.81 -5.79
C ALA A 29 17.18 -4.34 -6.16
N ILE A 30 17.20 -3.44 -5.17
CA ILE A 30 17.60 -2.03 -5.36
C ILE A 30 19.07 -1.92 -5.77
N ARG A 31 19.96 -2.68 -5.12
CA ARG A 31 21.39 -2.74 -5.41
C ARG A 31 21.65 -3.24 -6.83
N ALA A 32 20.83 -4.14 -7.37
CA ALA A 32 20.97 -4.62 -8.74
C ALA A 32 20.78 -3.50 -9.79
N VAL A 33 19.95 -2.49 -9.50
CA VAL A 33 19.70 -1.34 -10.39
C VAL A 33 20.54 -0.10 -10.03
N ARG A 34 21.18 -0.05 -8.85
CA ARG A 34 22.16 0.97 -8.47
C ARG A 34 21.67 2.43 -8.66
N PRO A 35 20.54 2.82 -8.03
CA PRO A 35 19.98 4.17 -8.18
C PRO A 35 21.02 5.25 -7.86
N SER A 36 20.98 6.39 -8.57
CA SER A 36 21.91 7.51 -8.29
C SER A 36 21.64 8.21 -6.97
N ARG A 37 20.38 8.17 -6.50
CA ARG A 37 19.93 8.76 -5.23
C ARG A 37 19.16 7.70 -4.47
N PHE A 38 19.65 7.31 -3.30
CA PHE A 38 19.06 6.25 -2.49
C PHE A 38 18.84 6.73 -1.06
N TYR A 39 17.63 6.52 -0.57
CA TYR A 39 17.17 6.92 0.75
C TYR A 39 16.81 5.65 1.52
N PHE A 40 17.37 5.49 2.72
CA PHE A 40 17.10 4.35 3.59
C PHE A 40 16.54 4.85 4.91
N ALA A 41 15.24 4.65 5.12
CA ALA A 41 14.58 4.91 6.39
C ALA A 41 14.39 3.63 7.19
N CYS A 42 14.62 3.67 8.49
CA CYS A 42 14.36 2.55 9.40
C CYS A 42 13.78 3.03 10.71
N ASP A 43 12.60 2.50 11.09
CA ASP A 43 11.96 2.84 12.36
C ASP A 43 12.76 2.30 13.56
N GLY A 44 12.47 2.80 14.76
CA GLY A 44 13.11 2.37 15.99
C GLY A 44 12.42 1.16 16.61
N ALA A 45 13.12 0.49 17.53
CA ALA A 45 12.54 -0.61 18.30
C ALA A 45 11.50 -0.11 19.32
N ARG A 46 10.55 -0.97 19.67
CA ARG A 46 9.61 -0.76 20.77
C ARG A 46 10.32 -1.06 22.08
N ALA A 47 10.27 -0.12 23.03
CA ALA A 47 10.96 -0.24 24.30
C ALA A 47 10.51 -1.44 25.16
N ASP A 48 9.29 -1.93 24.95
CA ASP A 48 8.69 -3.05 25.69
C ASP A 48 8.88 -4.42 25.01
N LYS A 49 9.57 -4.48 23.86
CA LYS A 49 9.80 -5.73 23.10
C LYS A 49 11.26 -6.17 23.16
N SER A 50 11.55 -7.14 24.03
CA SER A 50 12.87 -7.76 24.13
C SER A 50 13.31 -8.37 22.79
N GLY A 51 14.60 -8.21 22.43
CA GLY A 51 15.19 -8.68 21.18
C GLY A 51 14.96 -7.78 19.96
N GLU A 52 13.96 -6.90 19.99
CA GLU A 52 13.61 -6.07 18.81
C GLU A 52 14.68 -5.04 18.46
N ALA A 53 15.39 -4.51 19.46
CA ALA A 53 16.53 -3.62 19.23
C ALA A 53 17.62 -4.28 18.36
N GLU A 54 17.88 -5.57 18.58
CA GLU A 54 18.84 -6.33 17.77
C GLU A 54 18.30 -6.60 16.36
N GLU A 55 17.00 -6.91 16.22
CA GLU A 55 16.35 -7.08 14.91
C GLU A 55 16.43 -5.80 14.05
N VAL A 56 16.14 -4.65 14.66
CA VAL A 56 16.24 -3.33 14.01
C VAL A 56 17.68 -3.03 13.62
N GLU A 57 18.65 -3.27 14.51
CA GLU A 57 20.06 -3.03 14.20
C GLU A 57 20.56 -3.94 13.07
N ARG A 58 20.08 -5.19 13.01
CA ARG A 58 20.34 -6.07 11.87
C ARG A 58 19.81 -5.47 10.57
N VAL A 59 18.59 -4.93 10.54
CA VAL A 59 18.06 -4.25 9.35
C VAL A 59 18.91 -3.04 8.99
N ARG A 60 19.29 -2.20 9.96
CA ARG A 60 20.17 -1.04 9.73
C ARG A 60 21.53 -1.45 9.17
N SER A 61 22.07 -2.60 9.57
CA SER A 61 23.33 -3.09 9.02
C SER A 61 23.31 -3.35 7.50
N LEU A 62 22.12 -3.47 6.89
CA LEU A 62 21.97 -3.61 5.44
C LEU A 62 22.44 -2.38 4.66
N THR A 63 22.64 -1.23 5.30
CA THR A 63 23.30 -0.09 4.65
C THR A 63 24.71 -0.44 4.15
N ALA A 64 25.36 -1.45 4.73
CA ALA A 64 26.65 -1.94 4.26
C ALA A 64 26.59 -2.62 2.88
N LEU A 65 25.39 -2.99 2.38
CA LEU A 65 25.20 -3.50 1.02
C LEU A 65 25.22 -2.39 -0.04
N VAL A 66 25.19 -1.12 0.37
CA VAL A 66 25.25 0.02 -0.55
C VAL A 66 26.69 0.24 -1.00
N ASP A 67 27.09 -0.50 -2.03
CA ASP A 67 28.47 -0.58 -2.54
C ASP A 67 28.66 0.07 -3.93
N TRP A 68 27.69 0.87 -4.37
CA TRP A 68 27.75 1.59 -5.64
C TRP A 68 27.79 3.11 -5.45
N PRO A 69 28.36 3.88 -6.40
CA PRO A 69 28.34 5.33 -6.34
C PRO A 69 26.92 5.88 -6.40
N CYS A 70 26.46 6.49 -5.30
CA CYS A 70 25.19 7.19 -5.22
C CYS A 70 25.22 8.26 -4.13
N GLU A 71 24.30 9.21 -4.23
CA GLU A 71 23.92 10.04 -3.09
C GLU A 71 23.08 9.18 -2.14
N PHE A 72 23.70 8.75 -1.04
CA PHE A 72 23.09 7.87 -0.06
C PHE A 72 22.73 8.64 1.20
N ARG A 73 21.46 8.55 1.62
CA ARG A 73 20.93 9.25 2.79
C ARG A 73 20.19 8.25 3.69
N THR A 74 20.36 8.39 5.00
CA THR A 74 19.71 7.53 5.99
C THR A 74 18.83 8.34 6.94
N LEU A 75 17.73 7.72 7.39
CA LEU A 75 16.87 8.22 8.44
C LEU A 75 16.56 7.10 9.42
N PHE A 76 17.18 7.13 10.60
CA PHE A 76 16.95 6.15 11.66
C PHE A 76 16.18 6.79 12.81
N SER A 77 15.05 6.20 13.21
CA SER A 77 14.31 6.64 14.38
C SER A 77 14.83 5.96 15.65
N ASP A 78 15.02 6.69 16.74
CA ASP A 78 15.46 6.10 18.01
C ASP A 78 14.38 5.22 18.66
N THR A 79 13.11 5.56 18.43
CA THR A 79 11.94 4.87 18.98
C THR A 79 10.98 4.43 17.87
N ASN A 80 10.24 3.35 18.11
CA ASN A 80 9.18 2.94 17.19
C ASN A 80 8.08 4.00 17.08
N ARG A 81 7.78 4.43 15.85
CA ARG A 81 6.75 5.44 15.57
C ARG A 81 5.39 4.82 15.21
N SER A 82 5.30 3.49 15.14
CA SER A 82 4.15 2.72 14.64
C SER A 82 3.94 2.84 13.12
N VAL A 83 3.19 1.90 12.54
CA VAL A 83 2.79 1.93 11.12
C VAL A 83 2.05 3.20 10.73
N ARG A 84 1.33 3.85 11.66
CA ARG A 84 0.59 5.08 11.35
C ARG A 84 1.50 6.30 11.14
N LEU A 85 2.66 6.37 11.79
CA LEU A 85 3.53 7.56 11.77
C LEU A 85 4.90 7.33 11.14
N GLY A 86 5.42 6.09 11.18
CA GLY A 86 6.73 5.73 10.65
C GLY A 86 6.84 5.97 9.14
N PRO A 87 6.05 5.26 8.30
CA PRO A 87 6.07 5.46 6.86
C PRO A 87 5.79 6.91 6.43
N PRO A 88 4.75 7.62 6.93
CA PRO A 88 4.55 9.02 6.58
C PRO A 88 5.75 9.91 6.89
N ALA A 89 6.40 9.74 8.04
CA ALA A 89 7.56 10.55 8.39
C ALA A 89 8.78 10.28 7.47
N ALA A 90 8.95 9.03 7.00
CA ALA A 90 9.97 8.69 6.02
C ALA A 90 9.65 9.30 4.64
N ILE A 91 8.38 9.30 4.24
CA ILE A 91 7.92 9.86 2.98
C ILE A 91 7.98 11.40 3.00
N ASP A 92 7.63 12.05 4.11
CA ASP A 92 7.81 13.49 4.33
C ASP A 92 9.28 13.87 4.10
N TRP A 93 10.18 13.19 4.82
CA TRP A 93 11.62 13.43 4.70
C TRP A 93 12.14 13.17 3.27
N PHE A 94 11.63 12.16 2.59
CA PHE A 94 12.00 11.88 1.20
C PHE A 94 11.55 13.01 0.26
N PHE A 95 10.29 13.42 0.34
CA PHE A 95 9.75 14.47 -0.51
C PHE A 95 10.20 15.88 -0.12
N ASP A 96 10.75 16.11 1.07
CA ASP A 96 11.48 17.36 1.37
C ASP A 96 12.70 17.55 0.45
N HIS A 97 13.25 16.45 -0.08
CA HIS A 97 14.43 16.46 -0.93
C HIS A 97 14.11 16.22 -2.40
N GLU A 98 13.17 15.32 -2.70
CA GLU A 98 12.86 14.91 -4.08
C GLU A 98 11.49 15.44 -4.53
N GLU A 99 11.36 15.82 -5.81
CA GLU A 99 10.06 16.22 -6.38
C GLU A 99 9.18 15.02 -6.70
N GLU A 100 9.79 13.86 -6.91
CA GLU A 100 9.13 12.59 -7.21
C GLU A 100 10.07 11.42 -6.92
N GLY A 101 9.51 10.22 -6.78
CA GLY A 101 10.34 9.03 -6.68
C GLY A 101 9.59 7.75 -6.38
N ILE A 102 10.38 6.69 -6.21
CA ILE A 102 9.93 5.32 -5.97
C ILE A 102 10.05 5.02 -4.47
N ILE A 103 9.04 4.39 -3.89
CA ILE A 103 8.92 4.07 -2.47
C ILE A 103 8.68 2.56 -2.35
N LEU A 104 9.55 1.88 -1.60
CA LEU A 104 9.50 0.45 -1.33
C LEU A 104 9.55 0.20 0.18
N GLU A 105 8.64 -0.61 0.69
CA GLU A 105 8.69 -1.10 2.08
C GLU A 105 9.50 -2.41 2.17
N ASP A 106 9.81 -2.85 3.39
CA ASP A 106 10.63 -4.04 3.67
C ASP A 106 10.09 -5.35 3.07
N ASP A 107 8.81 -5.42 2.75
CA ASP A 107 8.18 -6.59 2.13
C ASP A 107 7.81 -6.42 0.66
N CYS A 108 8.18 -5.31 0.02
CA CYS A 108 7.82 -5.01 -1.36
C CYS A 108 8.95 -5.39 -2.32
N LEU A 109 9.07 -6.67 -2.69
CA LEU A 109 10.12 -7.15 -3.60
C LEU A 109 9.83 -6.77 -5.06
N PRO A 110 10.61 -5.86 -5.68
CA PRO A 110 10.32 -5.40 -7.03
C PRO A 110 10.89 -6.32 -8.11
N MET A 111 10.15 -6.46 -9.22
CA MET A 111 10.69 -7.00 -10.46
C MET A 111 11.73 -6.03 -11.06
N PRO A 112 12.76 -6.52 -11.77
CA PRO A 112 13.80 -5.66 -12.36
C PRO A 112 13.26 -4.50 -13.21
N THR A 113 12.20 -4.75 -13.96
CA THR A 113 11.56 -3.76 -14.84
C THR A 113 10.68 -2.75 -14.12
N TRP A 114 10.34 -2.95 -12.84
CA TRP A 114 9.55 -2.00 -12.04
C TRP A 114 10.15 -0.60 -12.05
N PHE A 115 11.46 -0.50 -11.87
CA PHE A 115 12.16 0.79 -11.79
C PHE A 115 12.04 1.61 -13.08
N ARG A 116 12.20 0.95 -14.23
CA ARG A 116 12.00 1.57 -15.55
C ARG A 116 10.54 1.98 -15.76
N TYR A 117 9.63 1.10 -15.38
CA TYR A 117 8.20 1.36 -15.47
C TYR A 117 7.83 2.61 -14.66
N ALA A 118 8.26 2.69 -13.40
CA ALA A 118 8.03 3.85 -12.55
C ALA A 118 8.65 5.13 -13.13
N ASP A 119 9.88 5.10 -13.65
CA ASP A 119 10.50 6.26 -14.31
C ASP A 119 9.69 6.78 -15.51
N GLU A 120 9.29 5.90 -16.45
CA GLU A 120 8.52 6.31 -17.63
C GLU A 120 7.15 6.89 -17.23
N MET A 121 6.55 6.37 -16.16
CA MET A 121 5.24 6.81 -15.67
C MET A 121 5.31 8.10 -14.85
N LEU A 122 6.34 8.26 -14.01
CA LEU A 122 6.65 9.49 -13.27
C LEU A 122 6.86 10.65 -14.24
N GLU A 123 7.69 10.45 -15.27
CA GLU A 123 7.94 11.47 -16.30
C GLU A 123 6.65 11.84 -17.05
N ARG A 124 5.87 10.85 -17.48
CA ARG A 124 4.65 11.08 -18.26
C ARG A 124 3.60 11.88 -17.50
N TYR A 125 3.40 11.56 -16.21
CA TYR A 125 2.32 12.12 -15.40
C TYR A 125 2.79 13.21 -14.43
N ARG A 126 4.03 13.69 -14.57
CA ARG A 126 4.63 14.73 -13.73
C ARG A 126 3.73 15.94 -13.50
N ASN A 127 3.09 16.41 -14.57
CA ASN A 127 2.23 17.61 -14.56
C ASN A 127 0.72 17.29 -14.57
N ASP A 128 0.33 16.02 -14.50
CA ASP A 128 -1.09 15.62 -14.49
C ASP A 128 -1.58 15.44 -13.06
N GLU A 129 -2.17 16.48 -12.49
CA GLU A 129 -2.64 16.48 -11.09
C GLU A 129 -3.75 15.45 -10.80
N ARG A 130 -4.36 14.86 -11.83
CA ARG A 130 -5.36 13.79 -11.66
C ARG A 130 -4.72 12.50 -11.18
N VAL A 131 -3.43 12.27 -11.47
CA VAL A 131 -2.73 11.04 -11.11
C VAL A 131 -1.97 11.25 -9.81
N TRP A 132 -2.28 10.42 -8.82
CA TRP A 132 -1.70 10.50 -7.48
C TRP A 132 -0.61 9.47 -7.25
N VAL A 133 -0.90 8.19 -7.50
CA VAL A 133 0.01 7.09 -7.23
C VAL A 133 0.16 6.20 -8.45
N ILE A 134 1.40 5.80 -8.73
CA ILE A 134 1.72 4.68 -9.61
C ILE A 134 1.97 3.49 -8.71
N GLN A 135 1.04 2.53 -8.68
CA GLN A 135 1.25 1.29 -7.92
C GLN A 135 2.17 0.34 -8.69
N GLY A 136 2.89 -0.49 -7.96
CA GLY A 136 3.69 -1.58 -8.52
C GLY A 136 2.97 -2.92 -8.46
N ASN A 137 1.99 -3.08 -7.58
CA ASN A 137 1.22 -4.31 -7.48
C ASN A 137 -0.05 -4.32 -8.34
N ASN A 138 -0.46 -5.52 -8.77
CA ASN A 138 -1.80 -5.77 -9.31
C ASN A 138 -2.32 -7.10 -8.75
N LEU A 139 -3.37 -7.05 -7.93
CA LEU A 139 -3.97 -8.24 -7.30
C LEU A 139 -5.11 -8.86 -8.12
N MET A 140 -5.41 -8.27 -9.28
CA MET A 140 -6.42 -8.74 -10.22
C MET A 140 -5.83 -8.98 -11.62
N PRO A 141 -4.70 -9.71 -11.76
CA PRO A 141 -4.02 -9.87 -13.06
C PRO A 141 -4.86 -10.63 -14.10
N GLN A 142 -5.88 -11.39 -13.67
CA GLN A 142 -6.85 -12.03 -14.55
C GLN A 142 -7.75 -11.03 -15.28
N TRP A 143 -7.87 -9.79 -14.80
CA TRP A 143 -8.63 -8.72 -15.43
C TRP A 143 -7.75 -7.97 -16.42
N ARG A 144 -7.76 -8.40 -17.68
CA ARG A 144 -7.00 -7.73 -18.74
C ARG A 144 -7.62 -6.39 -19.13
N THR A 145 -6.79 -5.43 -19.53
CA THR A 145 -7.26 -4.17 -20.12
C THR A 145 -7.95 -4.45 -21.46
N PRO A 146 -9.06 -3.77 -21.79
CA PRO A 146 -9.80 -4.04 -23.04
C PRO A 146 -8.98 -3.79 -24.32
N LEU A 147 -7.99 -2.90 -24.25
CA LEU A 147 -7.18 -2.46 -25.38
C LEU A 147 -5.73 -2.96 -25.31
N ASP A 148 -5.44 -3.94 -24.45
CA ASP A 148 -4.07 -4.44 -24.21
C ASP A 148 -3.10 -3.33 -23.77
N ASP A 149 -3.62 -2.32 -23.05
CA ASP A 149 -2.84 -1.30 -22.38
C ASP A 149 -1.97 -1.92 -21.27
N SER A 150 -0.80 -1.34 -21.02
CA SER A 150 0.14 -1.81 -19.99
C SER A 150 -0.28 -1.47 -18.56
N TYR A 151 -1.33 -0.66 -18.40
CA TYR A 151 -1.91 -0.27 -17.12
C TYR A 151 -3.32 0.28 -17.30
N TYR A 152 -4.00 0.48 -16.19
CA TYR A 152 -5.31 1.09 -16.13
C TYR A 152 -5.37 2.13 -15.00
N PHE A 153 -6.36 3.02 -15.09
CA PHE A 153 -6.65 3.96 -14.01
C PHE A 153 -7.72 3.40 -13.11
N SER A 154 -7.56 3.67 -11.82
CA SER A 154 -8.42 3.12 -10.79
C SER A 154 -8.71 4.19 -9.73
N ALA A 155 -9.94 4.22 -9.25
CA ALA A 155 -10.32 4.96 -8.05
C ALA A 155 -9.98 4.17 -6.78
N HIS A 156 -9.49 2.94 -6.93
CA HIS A 156 -9.05 2.05 -5.87
C HIS A 156 -7.76 2.51 -5.17
N GLY A 157 -7.62 2.14 -3.90
CA GLY A 157 -6.32 1.98 -3.24
C GLY A 157 -6.43 1.04 -2.04
N TYR A 158 -7.51 1.12 -1.27
CA TYR A 158 -7.90 0.29 -0.10
C TYR A 158 -6.72 -0.33 0.67
N GLY A 159 -5.70 0.48 0.96
CA GLY A 159 -4.51 0.07 1.70
C GLY A 159 -3.59 -0.98 1.04
N ALA A 160 -3.70 -1.19 -0.27
CA ALA A 160 -2.89 -2.17 -1.01
C ALA A 160 -1.71 -1.51 -1.76
N TYR A 161 -0.98 -0.60 -1.11
CA TYR A 161 0.12 0.15 -1.70
C TYR A 161 1.45 -0.61 -1.61
N TRP A 162 1.59 -1.73 -2.32
CA TRP A 162 2.81 -2.55 -2.25
C TRP A 162 3.82 -2.11 -3.30
N GLY A 163 4.76 -1.27 -2.89
CA GLY A 163 5.73 -0.66 -3.77
C GLY A 163 5.05 0.30 -4.74
N TRP A 164 5.43 1.57 -4.71
CA TRP A 164 4.73 2.59 -5.47
C TRP A 164 5.64 3.76 -5.80
N ALA A 165 5.18 4.64 -6.68
CA ALA A 165 5.86 5.87 -7.01
C ALA A 165 4.86 7.03 -7.02
N SER A 166 5.34 8.21 -6.66
CA SER A 166 4.51 9.41 -6.60
C SER A 166 5.36 10.68 -6.63
N TRP A 167 4.69 11.82 -6.50
CA TRP A 167 5.25 13.16 -6.54
C TRP A 167 5.03 13.88 -5.21
N ARG A 168 5.97 14.76 -4.86
CA ARG A 168 5.82 15.75 -3.78
C ARG A 168 4.52 16.53 -3.91
N ARG A 169 4.11 16.89 -5.13
CA ARG A 169 2.85 17.62 -5.37
C ARG A 169 1.60 16.86 -4.88
N THR A 170 1.63 15.53 -4.94
CA THR A 170 0.58 14.66 -4.41
C THR A 170 0.70 14.58 -2.91
N TRP A 171 1.90 14.28 -2.41
CA TRP A 171 2.13 14.10 -0.98
C TRP A 171 1.82 15.35 -0.15
N LYS A 172 2.01 16.56 -0.69
CA LYS A 172 1.58 17.82 -0.05
C LYS A 172 0.07 17.92 0.23
N LYS A 173 -0.75 17.11 -0.45
CA LYS A 173 -2.21 17.04 -0.26
C LYS A 173 -2.61 15.90 0.71
N TYR A 174 -1.65 15.08 1.15
CA TYR A 174 -1.90 14.03 2.14
C TYR A 174 -2.17 14.64 3.51
N ASP A 175 -3.27 14.24 4.14
CA ASP A 175 -3.62 14.63 5.51
C ASP A 175 -3.85 13.38 6.38
N LEU A 176 -2.88 13.09 7.23
CA LEU A 176 -2.93 11.98 8.18
C LEU A 176 -4.08 12.12 9.20
N GLN A 177 -4.53 13.34 9.50
CA GLN A 177 -5.58 13.58 10.49
C GLN A 177 -6.98 13.58 9.87
N MET A 178 -7.09 13.64 8.54
CA MET A 178 -8.37 13.74 7.83
C MET A 178 -9.27 14.82 8.44
N GLN A 179 -8.74 16.04 8.61
CA GLN A 179 -9.37 17.09 9.43
C GLN A 179 -10.77 17.49 8.93
N ASP A 180 -10.98 17.41 7.62
CA ASP A 180 -12.23 17.72 6.93
C ASP A 180 -13.19 16.53 6.82
N TRP A 181 -12.80 15.33 7.27
CA TRP A 181 -13.63 14.13 7.20
C TRP A 181 -15.04 14.33 7.78
N PRO A 182 -15.26 14.90 8.98
CA PRO A 182 -16.61 15.09 9.52
C PRO A 182 -17.50 15.93 8.60
N ALA A 183 -16.96 16.99 8.01
CA ALA A 183 -17.70 17.86 7.09
C ALA A 183 -18.00 17.14 5.77
N VAL A 184 -17.02 16.42 5.21
CA VAL A 184 -17.19 15.65 3.97
C VAL A 184 -18.20 14.51 4.15
N ARG A 185 -18.09 13.75 5.25
CA ARG A 185 -19.01 12.66 5.62
C ARG A 185 -20.45 13.12 5.63
N ASP A 186 -20.72 14.27 6.25
CA ASP A 186 -22.08 14.79 6.48
C ASP A 186 -22.63 15.58 5.27
N SER A 187 -21.80 15.87 4.26
CA SER A 187 -22.18 16.68 3.09
C SER A 187 -22.86 15.89 1.96
N GLY A 188 -22.67 14.58 1.89
CA GLY A 188 -23.09 13.76 0.75
C GLY A 188 -22.23 13.93 -0.53
N LEU A 189 -21.12 14.67 -0.47
CA LEU A 189 -20.25 14.93 -1.62
C LEU A 189 -19.62 13.65 -2.22
N LEU A 190 -19.51 12.59 -1.42
CA LEU A 190 -18.88 11.34 -1.82
C LEU A 190 -19.83 10.36 -2.52
N GLU A 191 -21.14 10.60 -2.51
CA GLU A 191 -22.13 9.62 -2.99
C GLU A 191 -21.91 9.21 -4.46
N GLY A 192 -21.38 10.12 -5.29
CA GLY A 192 -21.05 9.84 -6.70
C GLY A 192 -19.81 8.97 -6.92
N HIS A 193 -19.02 8.69 -5.88
CA HIS A 193 -17.80 7.87 -5.99
C HIS A 193 -18.08 6.36 -5.87
N PHE A 194 -19.12 5.96 -5.13
CA PHE A 194 -19.34 4.56 -4.81
C PHE A 194 -20.10 3.82 -5.90
N LEU A 195 -19.65 2.59 -6.18
CA LEU A 195 -20.21 1.71 -7.21
C LEU A 195 -21.29 0.78 -6.63
N SER A 196 -21.37 0.67 -5.31
CA SER A 196 -22.44 -0.04 -4.61
C SER A 196 -22.73 0.56 -3.22
N ALA A 197 -23.91 0.29 -2.68
CA ALA A 197 -24.25 0.69 -1.31
C ALA A 197 -23.35 0.02 -0.26
N SER A 198 -22.90 -1.20 -0.56
CA SER A 198 -21.99 -2.00 0.24
C SER A 198 -20.59 -1.36 0.31
N GLU A 199 -20.08 -0.90 -0.83
CA GLU A 199 -18.81 -0.17 -0.92
C GLU A 199 -18.87 1.13 -0.14
N ARG A 200 -19.95 1.90 -0.31
CA ARG A 200 -20.18 3.12 0.47
C ARG A 200 -20.11 2.85 1.96
N GLU A 201 -20.83 1.85 2.46
CA GLU A 201 -20.89 1.52 3.89
C GLU A 201 -19.51 1.14 4.44
N GLU A 202 -18.80 0.25 3.75
CA GLU A 202 -17.48 -0.22 4.22
C GLU A 202 -16.43 0.90 4.16
N VAL A 203 -16.42 1.69 3.10
CA VAL A 203 -15.47 2.80 2.94
C VAL A 203 -15.72 3.91 3.97
N TYR A 204 -16.98 4.30 4.21
CA TYR A 204 -17.30 5.24 5.29
C TYR A 204 -16.87 4.71 6.65
N MET A 205 -17.07 3.42 6.92
CA MET A 205 -16.65 2.79 8.16
C MET A 205 -15.12 2.77 8.32
N ILE A 206 -14.37 2.48 7.25
CA ILE A 206 -12.91 2.55 7.23
C ILE A 206 -12.42 3.97 7.51
N PHE A 207 -12.99 4.98 6.85
CA PHE A 207 -12.60 6.38 7.05
C PHE A 207 -12.96 6.89 8.43
N GLU A 208 -14.15 6.58 8.95
CA GLU A 208 -14.54 6.95 10.32
C GLU A 208 -13.58 6.35 11.35
N LYS A 209 -13.21 5.07 11.18
CA LYS A 209 -12.25 4.40 12.06
C LYS A 209 -10.81 4.88 11.91
N SER A 210 -10.42 5.31 10.71
CA SER A 210 -9.10 5.89 10.48
C SER A 210 -9.01 7.28 11.11
N TRP A 211 -10.08 8.08 10.99
CA TRP A 211 -10.21 9.40 11.58
C TRP A 211 -10.24 9.37 13.11
N ASN A 212 -11.04 8.48 13.72
CA ASN A 212 -11.15 8.39 15.17
C ASN A 212 -9.99 7.62 15.84
N GLY A 213 -9.06 7.10 15.05
CA GLY A 213 -7.86 6.40 15.52
C GLY A 213 -8.08 4.94 15.92
N GLU A 214 -9.20 4.31 15.57
CA GLU A 214 -9.41 2.87 15.73
C GLU A 214 -8.58 2.03 14.73
N ILE A 215 -8.31 2.55 13.53
CA ILE A 215 -7.40 1.95 12.55
C ILE A 215 -6.06 2.69 12.59
N HIS A 216 -5.00 1.95 12.92
CA HIS A 216 -3.63 2.46 12.99
C HIS A 216 -2.85 2.18 11.69
N SER A 217 -3.35 2.72 10.58
CA SER A 217 -2.68 2.70 9.27
C SER A 217 -2.45 4.12 8.74
N TRP A 218 -1.63 4.25 7.70
CA TRP A 218 -1.32 5.51 7.01
C TRP A 218 -1.95 5.62 5.62
N ASP A 219 -2.30 4.48 5.03
CA ASP A 219 -2.69 4.32 3.63
C ASP A 219 -4.17 4.67 3.35
N TYR A 220 -5.08 4.39 4.28
CA TYR A 220 -6.48 4.79 4.15
C TYR A 220 -6.66 6.32 4.15
N GLN A 221 -5.76 7.06 4.79
CA GLN A 221 -5.72 8.52 4.71
C GLN A 221 -5.29 9.00 3.33
N LEU A 222 -4.40 8.25 2.66
CA LEU A 222 -4.03 8.52 1.27
C LEU A 222 -5.18 8.20 0.32
N ASP A 223 -5.92 7.11 0.57
CA ASP A 223 -7.16 6.79 -0.12
C ASP A 223 -8.21 7.90 0.01
N TYR A 224 -8.41 8.40 1.23
CA TYR A 224 -9.32 9.50 1.50
C TYR A 224 -8.91 10.77 0.74
N GLY A 225 -7.65 11.18 0.87
CA GLY A 225 -7.10 12.33 0.16
C GLY A 225 -7.31 12.23 -1.35
N ARG A 226 -7.00 11.07 -1.95
CA ARG A 226 -7.20 10.84 -3.39
C ARG A 226 -8.65 11.08 -3.76
N MET A 227 -9.57 10.51 -3.00
CA MET A 227 -11.01 10.56 -3.28
C MET A 227 -11.54 12.00 -3.23
N VAL A 228 -11.23 12.78 -2.18
CA VAL A 228 -11.72 14.17 -2.06
C VAL A 228 -11.11 15.12 -3.09
N HIS A 229 -9.95 14.75 -3.64
CA HIS A 229 -9.32 15.49 -4.74
C HIS A 229 -9.74 15.00 -6.14
N GLY A 230 -10.67 14.04 -6.25
CA GLY A 230 -11.13 13.50 -7.53
C GLY A 230 -10.01 12.84 -8.34
N ALA A 231 -8.99 12.33 -7.66
CA ALA A 231 -7.80 11.76 -8.28
C ALA A 231 -7.91 10.25 -8.51
N VAL A 232 -6.97 9.73 -9.30
CA VAL A 232 -6.87 8.31 -9.65
C VAL A 232 -5.46 7.78 -9.40
N ASN A 233 -5.41 6.46 -9.22
CA ASN A 233 -4.19 5.70 -9.18
C ASN A 233 -3.98 4.98 -10.51
N ILE A 234 -2.72 4.73 -10.84
CA ILE A 234 -2.30 3.87 -11.93
C ILE A 234 -2.00 2.49 -11.36
N ILE A 235 -2.57 1.46 -11.96
CA ILE A 235 -2.29 0.06 -11.60
C ILE A 235 -1.77 -0.65 -12.86
N PRO A 236 -0.59 -1.31 -12.79
CA PRO A 236 -0.02 -2.02 -13.92
C PRO A 236 -0.90 -3.21 -14.32
N SER A 237 -0.90 -3.57 -15.61
CA SER A 237 -1.65 -4.74 -16.07
C SER A 237 -1.08 -6.05 -15.52
N ASN A 238 0.22 -6.08 -15.25
CA ASN A 238 0.92 -7.18 -14.60
C ASN A 238 1.25 -6.82 -13.15
N ASN A 239 1.40 -7.81 -12.28
CA ASN A 239 1.92 -7.54 -10.95
C ASN A 239 3.45 -7.31 -11.04
N LEU A 240 3.98 -6.15 -10.66
CA LEU A 240 5.40 -5.82 -10.76
C LEU A 240 6.13 -5.87 -9.41
N ILE A 241 5.39 -6.05 -8.32
CA ILE A 241 5.90 -6.16 -6.95
C ILE A 241 5.33 -7.44 -6.31
N ARG A 242 6.20 -8.26 -5.75
CA ARG A 242 5.78 -9.39 -4.90
C ARG A 242 5.82 -8.94 -3.43
N ASN A 243 4.69 -9.04 -2.74
CA ASN A 243 4.69 -8.89 -1.29
C ASN A 243 5.22 -10.17 -0.65
N ILE A 244 6.40 -10.10 -0.04
CA ILE A 244 7.07 -11.24 0.60
C ILE A 244 6.91 -11.23 2.13
N GLY A 245 6.02 -10.39 2.65
CA GLY A 245 5.84 -10.13 4.07
C GLY A 245 4.69 -10.87 4.71
N PHE A 246 4.04 -11.81 4.02
CA PHE A 246 2.96 -12.62 4.58
C PHE A 246 3.48 -13.56 5.67
N GLY A 247 2.67 -13.76 6.72
CA GLY A 247 2.95 -14.70 7.81
C GLY A 247 3.15 -14.03 9.17
N SER A 248 3.62 -14.81 10.15
CA SER A 248 3.53 -14.47 11.58
C SER A 248 4.28 -13.19 12.01
N ALA A 249 5.25 -12.73 11.23
CA ALA A 249 6.02 -11.51 11.48
C ALA A 249 5.32 -10.23 10.96
N SER A 250 4.22 -10.36 10.23
CA SER A 250 3.49 -9.24 9.61
C SER A 250 2.60 -8.46 10.58
N THR A 251 2.45 -7.16 10.32
CA THR A 251 1.48 -6.32 11.05
C THR A 251 0.07 -6.43 10.46
N HIS A 252 -0.08 -6.63 9.14
CA HIS A 252 -1.38 -6.57 8.44
C HIS A 252 -1.67 -7.79 7.54
N THR A 253 -0.65 -8.56 7.17
CA THR A 253 -0.72 -9.74 6.29
C THR A 253 -0.37 -11.02 7.04
N GLY A 254 -0.90 -11.17 8.26
CA GLY A 254 -0.52 -12.26 9.18
C GLY A 254 -0.94 -13.67 8.77
N SER A 255 -1.80 -13.82 7.76
CA SER A 255 -2.27 -15.13 7.27
C SER A 255 -1.59 -15.48 5.95
N GLU A 256 -0.94 -16.64 5.88
CA GLU A 256 -0.39 -17.17 4.63
C GLU A 256 -1.50 -17.58 3.64
N GLU A 257 -2.71 -17.86 4.13
CA GLU A 257 -3.88 -18.25 3.35
C GLU A 257 -4.64 -17.04 2.76
N ASP A 258 -4.16 -15.81 3.01
CA ASP A 258 -4.73 -14.63 2.40
C ASP A 258 -4.66 -14.72 0.87
N PRO A 259 -5.80 -14.56 0.14
CA PRO A 259 -5.82 -14.70 -1.32
C PRO A 259 -4.94 -13.67 -2.04
N ARG A 260 -4.48 -12.63 -1.34
CA ARG A 260 -3.56 -11.62 -1.86
C ARG A 260 -2.09 -12.07 -1.81
N ASN A 261 -1.77 -13.15 -1.08
CA ASN A 261 -0.45 -13.77 -1.03
C ASN A 261 -0.16 -14.54 -2.33
N MET A 262 0.14 -13.81 -3.40
CA MET A 262 0.33 -14.36 -4.74
C MET A 262 1.80 -14.29 -5.17
N ASP A 263 2.29 -15.40 -5.70
CA ASP A 263 3.61 -15.48 -6.35
C ASP A 263 3.45 -15.34 -7.87
N ASN A 264 2.99 -14.16 -8.30
CA ASN A 264 2.64 -13.86 -9.69
C ASN A 264 3.29 -12.57 -10.22
N ALA A 265 4.31 -12.06 -9.52
CA ALA A 265 5.03 -10.88 -9.98
C ALA A 265 5.85 -11.24 -11.23
N GLU A 266 5.75 -10.40 -12.27
CA GLU A 266 6.41 -10.62 -13.54
C GLU A 266 6.91 -9.29 -14.13
N ASP A 267 7.86 -9.38 -15.07
CA ASP A 267 8.42 -8.17 -15.68
C ASP A 267 7.38 -7.43 -16.54
N ALA A 268 7.45 -6.09 -16.51
CA ALA A 268 6.71 -5.22 -17.40
C ALA A 268 7.18 -5.39 -18.85
N SER A 269 6.24 -5.29 -19.78
CA SER A 269 6.53 -5.24 -21.22
C SER A 269 6.77 -3.80 -21.68
N PHE A 270 7.76 -3.61 -22.56
CA PHE A 270 8.08 -2.31 -23.16
C PHE A 270 8.01 -2.37 -24.69
N PRO A 271 7.66 -1.26 -25.38
CA PRO A 271 7.29 0.04 -24.82
C PRO A 271 5.96 0.00 -24.04
N ILE A 272 5.80 0.88 -23.05
CA ILE A 272 4.55 0.99 -22.29
C ILE A 272 3.44 1.42 -23.25
N LYS A 273 2.37 0.62 -23.30
CA LYS A 273 1.14 0.96 -24.03
C LYS A 273 0.24 1.77 -23.11
N HIS A 274 0.07 3.05 -23.44
CA HIS A 274 -0.70 3.98 -22.61
C HIS A 274 -2.18 4.03 -23.05
N PRO A 275 -3.14 3.96 -22.11
CA PRO A 275 -4.53 4.24 -22.40
C PRO A 275 -4.68 5.64 -23.03
N MET A 276 -5.60 5.75 -23.99
CA MET A 276 -5.87 7.02 -24.70
C MET A 276 -6.46 8.10 -23.78
N HIS A 277 -7.19 7.68 -22.75
CA HIS A 277 -7.92 8.56 -21.85
C HIS A 277 -7.73 8.11 -20.40
N VAL A 278 -7.77 9.09 -19.49
CA VAL A 278 -7.80 8.84 -18.05
C VAL A 278 -9.23 8.49 -17.66
N LEU A 279 -9.58 7.21 -17.80
CA LEU A 279 -10.88 6.65 -17.46
C LEU A 279 -10.71 5.54 -16.43
N VAL A 280 -11.47 5.61 -15.34
CA VAL A 280 -11.49 4.61 -14.30
C VAL A 280 -12.19 3.35 -14.79
N ASP A 281 -11.62 2.17 -14.51
CA ASP A 281 -12.25 0.88 -14.77
C ASP A 281 -13.18 0.48 -13.60
N ASN A 282 -14.36 1.12 -13.55
CA ASN A 282 -15.34 0.89 -12.49
C ASN A 282 -15.71 -0.60 -12.32
N ARG A 283 -15.75 -1.37 -13.40
CA ARG A 283 -16.11 -2.80 -13.31
C ARG A 283 -15.06 -3.58 -12.53
N ARG A 284 -13.79 -3.27 -12.76
CA ARG A 284 -12.68 -3.91 -12.07
C ARG A 284 -12.54 -3.41 -10.63
N ASP A 285 -12.74 -2.11 -10.39
CA ASP A 285 -12.71 -1.54 -9.05
C ASP A 285 -13.78 -2.19 -8.14
N LEU A 286 -15.01 -2.33 -8.65
CA LEU A 286 -16.07 -3.03 -7.94
C LEU A 286 -15.73 -4.51 -7.70
N ALA A 287 -15.19 -5.20 -8.71
CA ALA A 287 -14.78 -6.60 -8.56
C ALA A 287 -13.66 -6.79 -7.53
N TYR A 288 -12.70 -5.86 -7.47
CA TYR A 288 -11.66 -5.85 -6.45
C TYR A 288 -12.29 -5.67 -5.06
N PHE A 289 -13.18 -4.69 -4.91
CA PHE A 289 -13.88 -4.43 -3.66
C PHE A 289 -14.60 -5.69 -3.17
N GLU A 290 -15.44 -6.30 -4.01
CA GLU A 290 -16.19 -7.53 -3.70
C GLU A 290 -15.27 -8.70 -3.30
N GLN A 291 -14.10 -8.81 -3.93
CA GLN A 291 -13.17 -9.91 -3.69
C GLN A 291 -12.35 -9.75 -2.41
N PHE A 292 -11.86 -8.55 -2.12
CA PHE A 292 -10.81 -8.34 -1.11
C PHE A 292 -11.23 -7.46 0.08
N ILE A 293 -12.23 -6.60 -0.09
CA ILE A 293 -12.58 -5.57 0.90
C ILE A 293 -13.96 -5.82 1.50
N GLU A 294 -14.94 -6.22 0.69
CA GLU A 294 -16.30 -6.41 1.13
C GLU A 294 -16.36 -7.39 2.32
N PRO A 295 -16.97 -6.99 3.46
CA PRO A 295 -17.09 -7.88 4.60
C PRO A 295 -18.01 -9.04 4.24
N SER A 296 -17.60 -10.25 4.62
CA SER A 296 -18.44 -11.43 4.42
C SER A 296 -19.82 -11.27 5.08
N PRO A 297 -20.88 -11.92 4.57
CA PRO A 297 -22.21 -11.84 5.16
C PRO A 297 -22.24 -12.18 6.66
N LEU A 298 -21.39 -13.11 7.10
CA LEU A 298 -21.24 -13.44 8.52
C LEU A 298 -20.61 -12.32 9.34
N ARG A 299 -19.60 -11.62 8.79
CA ARG A 299 -18.99 -10.46 9.46
C ARG A 299 -20.00 -9.33 9.62
N ARG A 300 -20.85 -9.10 8.61
CA ARG A 300 -21.98 -8.16 8.69
C ARG A 300 -22.95 -8.53 9.81
N ILE A 301 -23.40 -9.79 9.84
CA ILE A 301 -24.29 -10.29 10.90
C ILE A 301 -23.64 -10.14 12.27
N LYS A 302 -22.37 -10.50 12.42
CA LYS A 302 -21.63 -10.37 13.68
C LYS A 302 -21.51 -8.90 14.12
N SER A 303 -21.26 -7.99 13.19
CA SER A 303 -21.21 -6.55 13.47
C SER A 303 -22.56 -6.03 13.96
N LEU A 304 -23.64 -6.39 13.27
CA LEU A 304 -25.00 -5.97 13.61
C LEU A 304 -25.44 -6.54 14.97
N VAL A 305 -25.11 -7.80 15.25
CA VAL A 305 -25.30 -8.41 16.57
C VAL A 305 -24.49 -7.66 17.62
N LYS A 306 -23.21 -7.33 17.36
CA LYS A 306 -22.36 -6.63 18.33
C LYS A 306 -22.86 -5.21 18.63
N GLN A 307 -23.37 -4.48 17.63
CA GLN A 307 -23.93 -3.14 17.79
C GLN A 307 -25.26 -3.11 18.55
N THR A 308 -26.02 -4.21 18.53
CA THR A 308 -27.33 -4.32 19.21
C THR A 308 -27.23 -4.90 20.62
N LEU A 309 -26.09 -5.46 21.00
CA LEU A 309 -25.84 -6.04 22.32
C LEU A 309 -25.32 -4.98 23.30
N PRO A 310 -25.79 -4.94 24.56
CA PRO A 310 -25.15 -4.16 25.61
C PRO A 310 -23.69 -4.60 25.77
N THR A 311 -22.78 -3.65 26.05
CA THR A 311 -21.31 -3.83 26.09
C THR A 311 -20.85 -5.03 26.95
N ASN A 312 -21.66 -5.42 27.94
CA ASN A 312 -21.38 -6.49 28.89
C ASN A 312 -21.68 -7.90 28.33
N MET A 313 -22.39 -8.00 27.20
CA MET A 313 -22.87 -9.25 26.60
C MET A 313 -22.02 -9.71 25.38
N ASP A 314 -21.16 -8.84 24.85
CA ASP A 314 -20.23 -9.15 23.76
C ASP A 314 -19.27 -10.30 24.14
N ARG A 315 -18.82 -10.33 25.40
CA ARG A 315 -17.89 -11.34 25.92
C ARG A 315 -18.49 -12.74 26.00
N SER A 316 -19.80 -12.89 26.17
CA SER A 316 -20.46 -14.21 26.30
C SER A 316 -20.86 -14.82 24.96
N ILE A 317 -21.17 -13.99 23.95
CA ILE A 317 -21.69 -14.44 22.65
C ILE A 317 -20.56 -14.66 21.62
N THR A 318 -19.48 -13.90 21.71
CA THR A 318 -18.33 -14.00 20.79
C THR A 318 -17.78 -15.43 20.62
N PRO A 319 -17.60 -16.25 21.68
CA PRO A 319 -17.14 -17.64 21.52
C PRO A 319 -18.10 -18.53 20.74
N TYR A 320 -19.41 -18.31 20.85
CA TYR A 320 -20.44 -19.09 20.16
C TYR A 320 -20.49 -18.77 18.67
N LEU A 321 -20.38 -17.49 18.29
CA LEU A 321 -20.29 -17.09 16.88
C LEU A 321 -19.03 -17.63 16.21
N SER A 322 -17.89 -17.58 16.91
CA SER A 322 -16.63 -18.18 16.43
C SER A 322 -16.73 -19.71 16.28
N LYS A 323 -17.51 -20.39 17.14
CA LYS A 323 -17.76 -21.84 17.05
C LYS A 323 -18.71 -22.18 15.89
N LEU A 324 -19.72 -21.34 15.63
CA LEU A 324 -20.64 -21.48 14.49
C LEU A 324 -19.89 -21.33 13.15
N GLN A 325 -18.99 -20.34 13.08
CA GLN A 325 -18.14 -20.10 11.91
C GLN A 325 -17.28 -21.32 11.56
N ARG A 326 -16.68 -21.97 12.57
CA ARG A 326 -15.90 -23.20 12.40
C ARG A 326 -16.76 -24.38 11.93
N LYS A 327 -18.00 -24.47 12.40
CA LYS A 327 -18.93 -25.56 12.07
C LYS A 327 -19.52 -25.44 10.65
N LEU A 328 -19.63 -24.22 10.14
CA LEU A 328 -20.12 -23.95 8.78
C LEU A 328 -19.02 -24.06 7.71
N GLY A 329 -17.79 -24.40 8.08
CA GLY A 329 -16.67 -24.49 7.13
C GLY A 329 -16.26 -23.15 6.55
N ILE A 330 -16.59 -22.04 7.22
CA ILE A 330 -16.28 -20.67 6.77
C ILE A 330 -14.96 -20.21 7.40
N GLN A 331 -14.01 -21.14 7.53
CA GLN A 331 -12.60 -20.78 7.67
C GLN A 331 -12.09 -20.46 6.27
N ARG A 332 -11.75 -19.20 6.04
CA ARG A 332 -10.68 -18.87 5.11
C ARG A 332 -9.39 -18.82 5.89
#